data_AF-A0A3C0NYF6-F1
#
_entry.id   AF-A0A3C0NYF6-F1
#
_cell.length_a   1.000
_cell.length_b   1.000
_cell.length_c   1.000
_cell.angle_alpha   90.00
_cell.angle_beta   90.00
_cell.angle_gamma   90.00
#
_symmetry.space_group_name_H-M   'P 1'
#
loop_
_entity.id
_entity.type
_entity.pdbx_description
1 polymer ?
#
loop_
_entity_poly.entity_id
_entity_poly.type
_entity_poly.pdbx_seq_one_letter_code
_entity_poly.pdbx_strand_id
1 'polypeptide(L)' 'MIVDYLQNFGQANKADFRKLLLDKFPDGLSEKQKERKILTLLTALKRQGIITTDSDNRQTSHWILVKG' A
#
# COMPACT_ATOMS: atom_id res chain seq x y z
N MET A 1 3.75 -8.09 6.30
CA MET A 1 2.49 -7.32 6.53
C MET A 1 1.86 -6.82 5.24
N ILE A 2 2.44 -5.85 4.50
CA ILE A 2 1.86 -5.40 3.21
C ILE A 2 2.00 -6.49 2.14
N VAL A 3 3.19 -7.09 2.06
CA VAL A 3 3.47 -8.20 1.14
C VAL A 3 2.58 -9.39 1.48
N ASP A 4 2.53 -9.84 2.74
CA ASP A 4 1.66 -10.94 3.15
C ASP A 4 0.17 -10.65 2.89
N TYR A 5 -0.27 -9.40 3.07
CA TYR A 5 -1.63 -9.00 2.71
C TYR A 5 -1.85 -9.17 1.20
N LEU A 6 -0.96 -8.64 0.37
CA LEU A 6 -1.06 -8.82 -1.08
C LEU A 6 -0.89 -10.28 -1.52
N GLN A 7 -0.17 -11.12 -0.77
CA GLN A 7 -0.05 -12.56 -1.03
C GLN A 7 -1.37 -13.29 -0.75
N ASN A 8 -2.07 -12.91 0.32
CA ASN A 8 -3.34 -13.53 0.72
C ASN A 8 -4.55 -13.00 -0.06
N PHE A 9 -4.57 -11.69 -0.36
CA PHE A 9 -5.70 -11.01 -1.01
C PHE A 9 -5.49 -10.76 -2.52
N GLY A 10 -4.27 -10.90 -3.02
CA GLY A 10 -3.90 -10.70 -4.43
C GLY A 10 -3.69 -9.24 -4.84
N GLN A 11 -4.56 -8.33 -4.38
CA GLN A 11 -4.50 -6.92 -4.72
C GLN A 11 -5.03 -6.01 -3.59
N ALA A 12 -4.64 -4.74 -3.61
CA ALA A 12 -5.14 -3.74 -2.66
C ALA A 12 -5.18 -2.34 -3.27
N ASN A 13 -6.23 -1.58 -2.99
CA ASN A 13 -6.28 -0.16 -3.33
C ASN A 13 -5.77 0.71 -2.16
N LYS A 14 -5.71 2.04 -2.37
CA LYS A 14 -5.27 2.99 -1.35
C LYS A 14 -6.13 2.94 -0.07
N ALA A 15 -7.43 2.71 -0.19
CA ALA A 15 -8.35 2.65 0.95
C ALA A 15 -8.14 1.36 1.78
N ASP A 16 -7.81 0.24 1.14
CA ASP A 16 -7.50 -1.01 1.82
C ASP A 16 -6.22 -0.87 2.65
N PHE A 17 -5.16 -0.28 2.07
CA PHE A 17 -3.95 0.02 2.83
C PHE A 17 -4.18 1.00 3.96
N ARG A 18 -5.06 1.99 3.74
CA ARG A 18 -5.44 2.92 4.79
C ARG A 18 -6.05 2.17 5.97
N LYS A 19 -7.03 1.29 5.75
CA LYS A 19 -7.63 0.48 6.82
C LYS A 19 -6.60 -0.44 7.48
N LEU A 20 -5.82 -1.17 6.70
CA LEU A 20 -4.84 -2.14 7.19
C LEU A 20 -3.72 -1.50 8.04
N LEU A 21 -3.27 -0.30 7.65
CA LEU A 21 -2.13 0.36 8.27
C LEU A 21 -2.55 1.40 9.31
N LEU A 22 -3.76 1.94 9.25
CA LEU A 22 -4.29 2.87 10.27
C LEU A 22 -4.18 2.28 11.67
N ASP A 23 -4.61 1.04 11.83
CA ASP A 23 -4.60 0.31 13.12
C ASP A 23 -3.18 0.01 13.62
N LYS A 24 -2.17 0.20 12.76
CA LYS A 24 -0.75 -0.04 13.06
C LYS A 24 0.02 1.26 13.31
N PHE A 25 -0.58 2.41 13.04
CA PHE A 25 0.04 3.71 13.30
C PHE A 25 -0.32 4.22 14.68
N PRO A 26 0.62 4.87 15.39
CA PRO A 26 0.32 5.50 16.67
C PRO A 26 -0.72 6.62 16.52
N ASP A 27 -1.57 6.77 17.53
CA ASP A 27 -2.66 7.76 17.58
C ASP A 27 -2.18 9.22 17.53
N GLY A 28 -0.90 9.47 17.84
CA GLY A 28 -0.27 10.79 17.74
C GLY A 28 -0.05 11.29 16.30
N LEU A 29 -0.34 10.49 15.27
CA LEU A 29 -0.22 10.91 13.88
C LEU A 29 -1.56 11.43 13.34
N SER A 30 -1.53 12.60 12.72
CA SER A 30 -2.67 13.08 11.93
C SER A 30 -2.91 12.18 10.71
N GLU A 31 -4.15 12.13 10.24
CA GLU A 31 -4.53 11.37 9.04
C GLU A 31 -3.65 11.66 7.82
N LYS A 32 -3.25 12.93 7.63
CA LYS A 32 -2.35 13.35 6.56
C LYS A 32 -0.94 12.77 6.71
N GLN A 33 -0.43 12.68 7.94
CA GLN A 33 0.86 12.05 8.21
C GLN A 33 0.80 10.53 8.01
N LYS A 34 -0.28 9.88 8.43
CA LYS A 34 -0.53 8.45 8.19
C LYS A 34 -0.55 8.16 6.69
N GLU A 35 -1.31 8.92 5.91
CA GLU A 35 -1.36 8.78 4.45
C GLU A 35 0.02 8.93 3.80
N ARG A 36 0.81 9.92 4.22
CA ARG A 36 2.18 10.11 3.70
C ARG A 36 3.07 8.91 4.00
N LYS A 37 2.98 8.33 5.20
CA LYS A 37 3.74 7.12 5.56
C LYS A 37 3.33 5.93 4.69
N ILE A 38 2.03 5.73 4.48
CA ILE A 38 1.52 4.66 3.59
C ILE A 38 2.09 4.81 2.18
N LEU A 39 1.97 6.01 1.58
CA LEU A 39 2.51 6.27 0.25
C LEU A 39 4.02 6.06 0.16
N THR A 40 4.75 6.46 1.20
CA THR A 40 6.20 6.27 1.28
C THR A 40 6.56 4.78 1.29
N LEU A 41 5.84 3.96 2.08
CA LEU A 41 6.04 2.51 2.13
C LEU A 41 5.74 1.85 0.79
N LEU A 42 4.61 2.16 0.16
CA LEU A 42 4.24 1.61 -1.15
C LEU A 42 5.26 2.00 -2.22
N THR A 43 5.72 3.25 -2.21
CA THR A 43 6.76 3.73 -3.14
C THR A 43 8.08 3.01 -2.94
N ALA A 44 8.50 2.77 -1.69
CA ALA A 44 9.71 2.01 -1.39
C ALA A 44 9.62 0.57 -1.90
N LEU A 45 8.49 -0.11 -1.67
CA LEU A 45 8.24 -1.47 -2.17
C LEU A 45 8.21 -1.52 -3.70
N LYS A 46 7.62 -0.51 -4.36
CA LYS A 46 7.63 -0.38 -5.83
C LYS A 46 9.06 -0.25 -6.36
N ARG A 47 9.88 0.60 -5.73
CA ARG A 47 11.29 0.80 -6.11
C ARG A 47 12.14 -0.46 -5.90
N GLN A 48 11.77 -1.30 -4.94
CA GLN A 48 12.40 -2.59 -4.71
C GLN A 48 11.92 -3.68 -5.69
N GLY A 49 10.93 -3.38 -6.55
CA GLY A 49 10.37 -4.35 -7.49
C GLY A 49 9.48 -5.41 -6.84
N ILE A 50 9.01 -5.17 -5.62
CA ILE A 50 8.17 -6.13 -4.88
C ILE A 50 6.69 -6.00 -5.28
N ILE A 51 6.22 -4.76 -5.48
CA ILE A 51 4.85 -4.47 -5.89
C ILE A 51 4.82 -3.57 -7.12
N THR A 52 3.75 -3.66 -7.90
CA THR A 52 3.46 -2.76 -9.01
C THR A 52 1.99 -2.35 -8.99
N THR A 53 1.65 -1.36 -9.80
CA THR A 53 0.25 -1.00 -10.07
C THR A 53 -0.23 -1.78 -11.29
N ASP A 54 -1.48 -2.28 -11.24
CA ASP A 54 -2.14 -2.99 -12.35
C ASP A 54 -2.48 -2.09 -13.55
N SER A 55 -2.48 -0.77 -13.34
CA SER A 55 -2.87 0.23 -14.32
C SER A 55 -2.15 1.56 -14.11
N ASP A 56 -2.11 2.39 -15.16
CA ASP A 56 -1.54 3.74 -15.13
C ASP A 56 -2.46 4.76 -14.44
N ASN A 57 -3.75 4.44 -14.30
CA ASN A 57 -4.71 5.31 -13.64
C ASN A 57 -4.59 5.20 -12.11
N ARG A 58 -3.85 6.12 -11.52
CA ARG A 58 -3.59 6.18 -10.07
C ARG A 58 -4.84 6.24 -9.18
N GLN A 59 -6.00 6.66 -9.69
CA GLN A 59 -7.23 6.69 -8.89
C GLN A 59 -7.89 5.32 -8.78
N THR A 60 -7.77 4.50 -9.83
CA THR A 60 -8.43 3.18 -9.91
C THR A 60 -7.43 2.03 -9.83
N SER A 61 -6.13 2.32 -9.81
CA SER A 61 -5.09 1.31 -9.81
C SER A 61 -5.05 0.55 -8.50
N HIS A 62 -4.93 -0.76 -8.61
CA HIS A 62 -4.62 -1.63 -7.50
C HIS A 62 -3.12 -1.90 -7.46
N TRP A 63 -2.61 -2.00 -6.25
CA TRP A 63 -1.28 -2.52 -6.01
C TRP A 63 -1.34 -4.04 -5.98
N ILE A 64 -0.45 -4.66 -6.74
CA ILE A 64 -0.31 -6.12 -6.87
C ILE A 64 1.13 -6.51 -6.62
N LEU A 65 1.37 -7.76 -6.23
CA LEU A 65 2.73 -8.28 -6.16
C LEU A 65 3.31 -8.46 -7.56
N VAL A 66 4.57 -8.09 -7.72
CA VAL A 66 5.35 -8.50 -8.89
C VAL A 66 5.61 -9.99 -8.71
N LYS A 67 4.99 -10.84 -9.54
CA LYS A 67 5.36 -12.25 -9.60
C LYS A 67 6.74 -12.30 -10.28
N GLY A 68 7.74 -12.76 -9.51
CA GLY A 68 9.04 -13.16 -10.03
C GLY A 68 8.94 -14.44 -10.85
#